data_AF-A0ABD5WZT0-F1
#
_entry.id   AF-A0ABD5WZT0-F1
#
_cell.length_a   1.000
_cell.length_b   1.000
_cell.length_c   1.000
_cell.angle_alpha   90.00
_cell.angle_beta   90.00
_cell.angle_gamma   90.00
#
_symmetry.space_group_name_H-M   'P 1'
#
loop_
_entity.id
_entity.type
_entity.pdbx_description
1 polymer ?
#
loop_
_entity_poly.entity_id
_entity_poly.type
_entity_poly.pdbx_seq_one_letter_code
_entity_poly.pdbx_strand_id
1 'polypeptide(L)'
;MPHRQLRKIGTDSVGIVLERSDFLERDGILDDEGDLPENTTAFTERLGERTYLVRVPEDGDVPELHECAPIRRVAGQLFLENEVSSSKPLGAD
;
A
#
# COMPACT_ATOMS: atom_id res chain seq x y z
N MET A 1 -11.78 12.68 -3.28
CA MET A 1 -10.68 12.02 -2.55
C MET A 1 -9.70 13.10 -2.15
N PRO A 2 -9.22 13.15 -0.89
CA PRO A 2 -8.20 14.12 -0.52
C PRO A 2 -6.93 13.85 -1.35
N HIS A 3 -6.48 14.86 -2.08
CA HIS A 3 -5.21 14.80 -2.80
C HIS A 3 -4.09 14.99 -1.78
N ARG A 4 -3.25 13.98 -1.55
CA ARG A 4 -2.10 14.09 -0.64
C ARG A 4 -1.00 14.93 -1.29
N GLN A 5 -0.38 15.83 -0.53
CA GLN A 5 0.66 16.73 -1.03
C GLN A 5 2.05 16.11 -0.86
N LEU A 6 2.81 16.06 -1.96
CA LEU A 6 4.25 15.81 -1.91
C LEU A 6 4.97 17.09 -1.45
N ARG A 7 5.88 16.97 -0.49
CA ARG A 7 6.71 18.08 -0.01
C ARG A 7 8.17 17.74 -0.23
N LYS A 8 8.93 18.67 -0.78
CA LYS A 8 10.40 18.56 -0.82
C LYS A 8 10.94 18.76 0.60
N ILE A 9 11.67 17.77 1.13
CA ILE A 9 12.22 17.81 2.50
C ILE A 9 13.71 18.21 2.48
N GLY A 10 14.39 18.03 1.36
CA GLY A 10 15.79 18.43 1.17
C GLY A 10 16.14 18.48 -0.32
N THR A 11 17.43 18.54 -0.65
CA THR A 11 17.89 18.58 -2.04
C THR A 11 17.45 17.32 -2.80
N ASP A 12 17.56 16.16 -2.15
CA ASP A 12 17.42 14.84 -2.78
C ASP A 12 16.25 14.00 -2.24
N SER A 13 15.41 14.59 -1.36
CA SER A 13 14.33 13.87 -0.67
C SER A 13 12.97 14.56 -0.83
N VAL A 14 11.94 13.74 -1.02
CA VAL A 14 10.53 14.13 -1.05
C VAL A 14 9.79 13.34 0.01
N GLY A 15 8.94 14.00 0.79
CA GLY A 15 8.00 13.37 1.71
C GLY A 15 6.58 13.40 1.18
N ILE A 16 5.80 12.41 1.60
CA ILE A 16 4.34 12.38 1.44
C ILE A 16 3.74 12.81 2.78
N VAL A 17 2.90 13.83 2.77
CA VAL A 17 2.13 14.17 3.98
C VAL A 17 0.94 13.24 4.06
N LEU A 18 0.93 12.40 5.09
CA LEU A 18 -0.27 11.71 5.53
C LEU A 18 -0.88 12.60 6.61
N GLU A 19 -2.10 13.09 6.38
CA GLU A 19 -2.86 13.72 7.47
C GLU A 19 -3.07 12.67 8.57
N ARG A 20 -3.11 13.11 9.84
CA ARG A 20 -3.50 12.24 10.96
C ARG A 20 -4.87 11.67 10.64
N SER A 21 -4.88 10.42 10.19
CA SER A 21 -6.10 9.65 9.95
C SER A 21 -6.30 8.71 11.11
N ASP A 22 -7.56 8.42 11.42
CA ASP A 22 -7.98 7.40 12.37
C ASP A 22 -7.30 6.03 12.11
N PHE A 23 -6.92 5.75 10.86
CA PHE A 23 -6.13 4.55 10.52
C PHE A 23 -4.72 4.54 11.12
N LEU A 24 -3.98 5.66 11.10
CA LEU A 24 -2.60 5.67 11.61
C LEU A 24 -2.56 5.49 13.13
N GLU A 25 -3.54 6.06 13.84
CA GLU A 25 -3.71 5.87 15.28
C GLU A 25 -4.14 4.42 15.60
N ARG A 26 -5.11 3.87 14.85
CA ARG A 26 -5.54 2.48 15.03
C ARG A 26 -4.46 1.45 14.74
N ASP A 27 -3.57 1.76 13.79
CA ASP A 27 -2.46 0.91 13.40
C ASP A 27 -1.24 1.10 14.32
N GLY A 28 -1.34 1.92 15.38
CA GLY A 28 -0.26 2.13 16.36
C GLY A 28 0.97 2.85 15.79
N ILE A 29 0.83 3.49 14.62
CA ILE A 29 1.93 4.22 13.96
C ILE A 29 2.22 5.54 14.68
N LEU A 30 1.21 6.11 15.33
CA LEU A 30 1.32 7.33 16.12
C LEU A 30 1.33 6.98 17.61
N ASP A 31 2.11 7.72 18.40
CA ASP A 31 2.12 7.63 19.86
C ASP A 31 0.89 8.31 20.49
N ASP A 32 0.83 8.32 21.83
CA ASP A 32 -0.28 8.90 22.60
C ASP A 32 -0.44 10.42 22.41
N GLU A 33 0.60 11.12 21.95
CA GLU A 33 0.58 12.54 21.59
C GLU A 33 0.19 12.76 20.11
N GLY A 34 0.09 11.65 19.37
CA GLY A 34 -0.24 11.53 17.96
C GLY A 34 0.98 11.74 17.03
N ASP A 35 2.18 11.72 17.57
CA ASP A 35 3.42 11.91 16.83
C ASP A 35 4.03 10.58 16.42
N LEU A 36 4.93 10.60 15.43
CA LEU A 36 5.63 9.40 15.01
C LEU A 36 6.70 9.05 16.06
N PRO A 37 6.73 7.81 16.58
CA PRO A 37 7.76 7.39 17.52
C PRO A 37 9.17 7.57 16.95
N GLU A 38 10.14 7.86 17.82
CA GLU A 38 11.54 7.95 17.42
C GLU A 38 12.01 6.67 16.73
N ASN A 39 12.74 6.81 15.62
CA ASN A 39 13.26 5.72 14.78
C ASN A 39 12.22 4.93 13.96
N THR A 40 10.96 5.37 13.91
CA THR A 40 9.98 4.79 12.97
C THR A 40 10.48 4.97 11.54
N THR A 41 10.71 3.86 10.85
CA THR A 41 11.20 3.85 9.46
C THR A 41 10.17 3.18 8.56
N ALA A 42 9.85 3.81 7.43
CA ALA A 42 9.00 3.21 6.41
C ALA A 42 9.83 2.53 5.33
N PHE A 43 9.38 1.36 4.89
CA PHE A 43 9.91 0.65 3.73
C PHE A 43 9.23 1.14 2.47
N THR A 44 10.02 1.44 1.44
CA THR A 44 9.51 1.89 0.15
C THR A 44 9.95 0.94 -0.96
N GLU A 45 9.00 0.60 -1.83
CA GLU A 45 9.26 -0.27 -2.98
C GLU A 45 8.66 0.35 -4.24
N ARG A 46 9.42 0.35 -5.33
CA ARG A 46 8.92 0.80 -6.63
C ARG A 46 8.28 -0.37 -7.36
N LEU A 47 6.98 -0.27 -7.61
CA LEU A 47 6.21 -1.30 -8.33
C LEU A 47 6.15 -1.06 -9.84
N GLY A 48 6.50 0.16 -10.30
CA GLY A 48 6.44 0.53 -11.71
C GLY A 48 6.81 1.99 -11.93
N GLU A 49 6.64 2.48 -13.16
CA GLU A 49 6.74 3.92 -13.42
C GLU A 49 5.73 4.69 -12.56
N ARG A 50 6.24 5.67 -11.80
CA ARG A 50 5.44 6.54 -10.92
C ARG A 50 4.56 5.81 -9.90
N THR A 51 4.88 4.56 -9.60
CA THR A 51 4.09 3.69 -8.71
C THR A 51 4.99 3.18 -7.60
N TYR A 52 4.62 3.51 -6.36
CA TYR A 52 5.40 3.22 -5.18
C TYR A 52 4.50 2.67 -4.08
N LEU A 53 5.01 1.68 -3.36
CA LEU A 53 4.43 1.12 -2.16
C LEU A 53 5.18 1.67 -0.96
N VAL A 54 4.44 2.02 0.10
CA VAL A 54 4.98 2.42 1.40
C VAL A 54 4.41 1.47 2.44
N ARG A 55 5.27 0.90 3.27
CA ARG A 55 4.91 -0.01 4.38
C ARG A 55 5.59 0.45 5.65
N VAL A 56 4.88 0.44 6.77
CA VAL A 56 5.43 0.73 8.09
C VAL A 56 5.49 -0.60 8.85
N PRO A 57 6.66 -1.01 9.36
CA PRO A 57 6.78 -2.24 10.13
C PRO A 57 6.11 -2.12 11.49
N GLU A 58 5.64 -3.26 12.00
CA GLU A 58 5.26 -3.46 13.39
C GLU A 58 6.27 -4.44 14.00
N ASP A 59 6.96 -4.04 15.08
CA ASP A 59 8.00 -4.86 15.73
C ASP A 59 9.10 -5.41 14.80
N GLY A 60 9.39 -4.67 13.74
CA GLY A 60 10.41 -5.03 12.74
C GLY A 60 9.92 -6.00 11.66
N ASP A 61 8.66 -6.42 11.70
CA ASP A 61 8.03 -7.21 10.65
C ASP A 61 7.38 -6.31 9.61
N VAL A 62 7.68 -6.54 8.33
CA VAL A 62 7.20 -5.71 7.22
C VAL A 62 6.00 -6.41 6.59
N PRO A 63 4.80 -5.83 6.61
CA PRO A 63 3.61 -6.50 6.07
C PRO A 63 3.81 -6.95 4.62
N GLU A 64 3.52 -8.22 4.33
CA GLU A 64 3.64 -8.76 3.00
C GLU A 64 2.41 -8.41 2.15
N LEU A 65 2.63 -8.18 0.85
CA LEU A 65 1.54 -7.74 -0.05
C LEU A 65 0.37 -8.73 -0.10
N HIS A 66 0.67 -10.02 -0.01
CA HIS A 66 -0.33 -11.08 -0.03
C HIS A 66 -1.08 -11.20 1.30
N GLU A 67 -0.65 -10.53 2.36
CA GLU A 67 -1.37 -10.48 3.64
C GLU A 67 -2.42 -9.37 3.62
N CYS A 68 -2.22 -8.33 2.79
CA CYS A 68 -3.19 -7.26 2.61
C CYS A 68 -4.50 -7.76 1.98
N ALA A 69 -5.60 -7.73 2.75
CA ALA A 69 -6.90 -8.22 2.31
C ALA A 69 -7.41 -7.58 0.99
N PRO A 70 -7.27 -6.26 0.75
CA PRO A 70 -7.65 -5.65 -0.53
C PRO A 70 -6.86 -6.21 -1.72
N ILE A 71 -5.55 -6.46 -1.54
CA ILE A 71 -4.68 -7.00 -2.59
C ILE A 71 -5.10 -8.43 -2.92
N ARG A 72 -5.31 -9.28 -1.90
CA ARG A 72 -5.84 -10.64 -2.10
C ARG A 72 -7.18 -10.64 -2.83
N ARG A 73 -8.06 -9.71 -2.49
CA ARG A 73 -9.37 -9.58 -3.14
C ARG A 73 -9.23 -9.26 -4.63
N VAL A 74 -8.43 -8.26 -4.98
CA VAL A 74 -8.21 -7.87 -6.39
C VAL A 74 -7.52 -9.00 -7.16
N ALA A 75 -6.49 -9.61 -6.57
CA ALA A 75 -5.80 -10.75 -7.20
C ALA A 75 -6.75 -11.91 -7.48
N GLY A 76 -7.64 -12.24 -6.53
CA GLY A 76 -8.67 -13.27 -6.71
C GLY A 76 -9.69 -12.92 -7.80
N GLN A 77 -10.11 -11.66 -7.90
CA GLN A 77 -11.01 -11.20 -8.98
C GLN A 77 -10.35 -11.36 -10.36
N LEU A 78 -9.11 -10.91 -10.51
CA LEU A 78 -8.35 -11.05 -11.75
C LEU A 78 -8.14 -12.51 -12.14
N PHE A 79 -7.87 -13.39 -11.16
CA PHE A 79 -7.72 -14.82 -11.41
C PHE A 79 -9.01 -15.42 -12.00
N LEU A 80 -10.16 -15.13 -11.38
CA LEU A 80 -11.47 -15.61 -11.84
C LEU A 80 -11.82 -15.07 -13.24
N GLU A 81 -11.56 -13.79 -13.51
CA GLU A 81 -11.81 -13.17 -14.82
C GLU A 81 -10.97 -13.80 -15.94
N ASN A 82 -9.72 -14.16 -15.65
CA ASN A 82 -8.83 -14.81 -16.62
C ASN A 82 -9.21 -16.28 -16.87
N GLU A 83 -9.65 -17.02 -15.86
CA GLU A 83 -10.18 -18.37 -16.01
C GLU A 83 -11.45 -18.39 -16.88
N VAL A 84 -12.40 -17.49 -16.62
CA VAL A 84 -13.64 -17.37 -17.42
C VAL A 84 -13.34 -16.97 -18.87
N SER A 85 -12.33 -16.14 -19.09
CA SER A 85 -11.90 -15.74 -20.45
C SER A 85 -11.17 -16.85 -21.20
N SER A 86 -10.50 -17.75 -20.49
CA SER A 86 -9.77 -18.90 -21.05
C SER A 86 -10.70 -20.07 -21.39
N SER A 87 -11.86 -20.16 -20.75
CA SER A 87 -12.93 -21.11 -21.10
C SER A 87 -13.81 -20.62 -22.25
N LYS A 88 -13.25 -20.40 -23.44
CA LYS A 88 -14.06 -20.21 -24.66
C LYS A 88 -14.53 -21.59 -25.15
N PRO A 89 -15.82 -21.81 -25.44
CA PRO A 89 -16.30 -23.12 -25.84
C PRO A 89 -15.65 -23.56 -27.15
N LEU A 90 -15.07 -24.74 -27.14
CA LEU A 90 -14.60 -25.43 -28.32
C LEU A 90 -15.84 -25.89 -29.10
N GLY A 91 -16.20 -25.17 -30.16
CA GLY A 91 -17.16 -25.64 -31.16
C GLY A 91 -18.41 -24.78 -31.30
N ALA A 92 -18.44 -24.03 -32.40
CA ALA A 92 -19.65 -23.78 -33.18
C ALA A 92 -19.20 -23.55 -34.64
N ASP A 93 -18.98 -24.65 -35.36
CA ASP A 93 -19.08 -24.79 -36.82
C ASP A 93 -19.59 -26.20 -37.11
#